data_AF-T0YL07-F1
#
_entry.id   AF-T0YL07-F1
#
_cell.length_a   1.000
_cell.length_b   1.000
_cell.length_c   1.000
_cell.angle_alpha   90.00
_cell.angle_beta   90.00
_cell.angle_gamma   90.00
#
_symmetry.space_group_name_H-M   'P 1'
#
loop_
_entity.id
_entity.type
_entity.pdbx_description
1 polymer ?
#
loop_
_entity_poly.entity_id
_entity_poly.type
_entity_poly.pdbx_seq_one_letter_code
_entity_poly.pdbx_strand_id
1 'polypeptide(L)' 'GQGLWEVRTDLPSSRIARVLICLHKGKLVALHGFIKKTQKTPADELTLARKRQKEVTP' A
#
# COMPACT_ATOMS: atom_id res chain seq x y z
N GLY A 1 1.14 -2.16 -12.10
CA GLY A 1 1.83 -1.59 -10.92
C GLY A 1 1.90 -0.07 -10.93
N GLN A 2 2.17 0.62 -12.05
CA GLN A 2 2.35 2.11 -12.10
C GLN A 2 3.22 2.65 -10.93
N GLY A 3 4.30 1.95 -10.57
CA GLY A 3 5.15 2.34 -9.43
C GLY A 3 4.53 2.22 -8.03
N LEU A 4 3.45 1.46 -7.86
CA LEU A 4 2.87 1.09 -6.57
C LEU A 4 3.03 -0.41 -6.36
N TRP A 5 3.56 -0.78 -5.20
CA TRP A 5 3.80 -2.15 -4.77
C TRP A 5 3.08 -2.42 -3.45
N GLU A 6 2.84 -3.70 -3.16
CA GLU A 6 2.17 -4.15 -1.94
C GLU A 6 3.12 -5.06 -1.15
N VAL A 7 3.40 -4.68 0.09
CA VAL A 7 4.01 -5.56 1.08
C VAL A 7 2.90 -6.26 1.85
N ARG A 8 2.98 -7.59 1.96
CA ARG A 8 2.04 -8.41 2.73
C ARG A 8 2.74 -8.94 3.97
N THR A 9 2.11 -8.73 5.12
CA THR A 9 2.64 -9.18 6.40
C THR A 9 1.58 -10.02 7.09
N ASP A 10 1.91 -11.28 7.36
CA ASP A 10 1.08 -12.13 8.21
C ASP A 10 1.22 -11.67 9.66
N LEU A 11 0.09 -11.56 10.34
CA LEU A 11 -0.02 -11.14 11.72
C LEU A 11 -0.61 -12.27 12.57
N PRO A 12 -0.39 -12.25 13.90
CA PRO A 12 -1.08 -13.14 14.81
C PRO A 12 -2.61 -13.09 14.63
N SER A 13 -3.26 -14.19 14.98
CA SER A 13 -4.71 -14.41 14.81
C SER A 13 -5.16 -14.47 13.34
N SER A 14 -4.32 -15.01 12.45
CA SER A 14 -4.64 -15.24 11.03
C SER A 14 -5.07 -13.99 10.27
N ARG A 15 -4.55 -12.83 10.65
CA ARG A 15 -4.78 -11.57 9.95
C ARG A 15 -3.63 -11.26 9.01
N ILE A 16 -3.90 -10.51 7.96
CA ILE A 16 -2.86 -10.06 7.02
C ILE A 16 -2.90 -8.55 6.96
N ALA A 17 -1.79 -7.88 7.28
CA ALA A 17 -1.61 -6.47 6.98
C ALA A 17 -1.08 -6.30 5.54
N ARG A 18 -1.52 -5.23 4.88
CA ARG A 18 -1.03 -4.83 3.58
C ARG A 18 -0.54 -3.40 3.66
N VAL A 19 0.66 -3.16 3.17
CA VAL A 19 1.23 -1.80 3.05
C VAL A 19 1.49 -1.52 1.57
N LEU A 20 0.83 -0.51 1.05
CA LEU A 20 1.05 0.01 -0.28
C LEU A 20 2.20 1.00 -0.25
N ILE A 21 3.21 0.76 -1.07
CA ILE A 21 4.47 1.51 -1.09
C ILE A 21 4.83 1.98 -2.50
N CYS A 22 5.64 3.04 -2.59
CA CYS A 22 6.32 3.43 -3.83
C CYS A 22 7.81 3.66 -3.60
N LEU A 23 8.58 3.71 -4.68
CA LEU A 23 9.98 4.13 -4.68
C LEU A 23 10.05 5.58 -5.16
N HIS A 24 10.67 6.46 -4.37
CA HIS A 24 10.94 7.84 -4.76
C HIS A 24 12.33 8.26 -4.29
N LYS A 25 13.17 8.76 -5.21
CA LYS A 25 14.55 9.22 -4.92
C LYS A 25 15.37 8.23 -4.08
N GLY A 26 15.32 6.95 -4.46
CA GLY A 26 16.04 5.87 -3.75
C GLY A 26 15.45 5.47 -2.39
N LYS A 27 14.30 6.01 -1.99
CA LYS A 27 13.63 5.70 -0.72
C LYS A 27 12.33 4.95 -0.98
N LEU A 28 12.08 3.92 -0.17
CA LEU A 28 10.77 3.28 -0.10
C LEU A 28 9.86 4.12 0.80
N VAL A 29 8.70 4.51 0.26
CA VAL A 29 7.73 5.33 0.96
C VAL A 29 6.49 4.49 1.23
N ALA A 30 6.11 4.36 2.50
CA ALA A 30 4.86 3.75 2.91
C ALA A 30 3.71 4.75 2.72
N LEU A 31 2.83 4.48 1.76
CA LEU A 31 1.75 5.38 1.38
C LEU A 31 0.49 5.10 2.19
N HIS A 32 0.15 3.83 2.36
CA HIS A 32 -1.07 3.43 3.05
C HIS A 32 -0.95 2.00 3.59
N GLY A 33 -1.40 1.79 4.83
CA GLY A 33 -1.39 0.48 5.50
C GLY A 33 -2.76 0.13 6.06
N PHE A 34 -3.21 -1.10 5.86
CA PHE A 34 -4.52 -1.57 6.31
C PHE A 34 -4.53 -3.07 6.64
N ILE A 35 -5.47 -3.50 7.47
CA ILE A 35 -5.75 -4.92 7.73
C ILE A 35 -6.66 -5.44 6.63
N LYS A 36 -6.22 -6.50 5.95
CA LYS A 36 -6.97 -7.18 4.88
C LYS A 36 -8.33 -7.66 5.40
N LYS A 37 -9.40 -7.11 4.84
CA LYS A 37 -10.78 -7.61 5.04
C LYS A 37 -11.23 -8.56 3.92
N THR A 38 -10.67 -8.42 2.72
CA THR A 38 -11.06 -9.16 1.51
C THR A 38 -9.84 -9.69 0.76
N GLN A 39 -9.99 -10.69 -0.12
CA GLN A 39 -8.85 -11.31 -0.82
C GLN A 39 -8.12 -10.33 -1.76
N LYS A 40 -8.87 -9.51 -2.49
CA LYS A 40 -8.34 -8.45 -3.37
C LYS A 40 -8.29 -7.13 -2.62
N THR A 41 -7.29 -6.29 -2.92
CA THR A 41 -7.22 -4.96 -2.31
C THR A 41 -8.39 -4.12 -2.82
N PRO A 42 -9.22 -3.55 -1.93
CA PRO A 42 -10.36 -2.72 -2.34
C PRO A 42 -9.93 -1.51 -3.18
N ALA A 43 -10.80 -1.05 -4.08
CA ALA A 43 -10.51 0.07 -4.97
C ALA A 43 -10.22 1.38 -4.20
N ASP A 44 -10.89 1.58 -3.07
CA ASP A 44 -10.73 2.79 -2.23
C ASP A 44 -9.33 2.86 -1.61
N GLU A 45 -8.79 1.72 -1.13
CA GLU A 45 -7.44 1.65 -0.56
C GLU A 45 -6.37 1.93 -1.64
N LEU A 46 -6.58 1.42 -2.86
CA LEU A 46 -5.73 1.73 -4.02
C LEU A 46 -5.82 3.22 -4.38
N THR A 47 -7.02 3.78 -4.42
CA THR A 47 -7.27 5.19 -4.78
C THR A 47 -6.59 6.13 -3.78
N LEU A 48 -6.70 5.83 -2.49
CA LEU A 48 -6.04 6.58 -1.43
C LEU A 48 -4.51 6.51 -1.56
N ALA A 49 -3.95 5.33 -1.77
CA ALA A 49 -2.50 5.17 -1.95
C ALA A 49 -1.99 5.93 -3.19
N ARG A 50 -2.75 5.94 -4.30
CA ARG A 50 -2.42 6.69 -5.52
C ARG A 50 -2.44 8.20 -5.30
N LYS A 51 -3.43 8.70 -4.56
CA LYS A 51 -3.48 10.12 -4.18
C LYS A 51 -2.22 10.52 -3.43
N ARG A 52 -1.85 9.75 -2.38
CA ARG A 52 -0.64 9.98 -1.59
C ARG A 52 0.65 9.81 -2.39
N GLN A 53 0.67 8.89 -3.35
CA GLN A 53 1.83 8.72 -4.24
C GLN A 53 2.13 10.02 -4.99
N LYS A 54 1.10 10.66 -5.57
CA LYS A 54 1.25 11.92 -6.30
C LYS A 54 1.74 13.07 -5.41
N GLU A 55 1.38 13.07 -4.13
CA GLU A 55 1.85 14.06 -3.16
C GLU A 55 3.36 13.89 -2.86
N VAL A 56 3.91 12.68 -3.02
CA VAL A 56 5.32 12.37 -2.73
C VAL A 56 6.19 12.33 -3.98
N THR A 57 5.61 12.05 -5.15
CA THR A 57 6.27 12.08 -6.45
C THR A 57 5.78 13.28 -7.27
N PRO A 58 6.28 14.50 -6.99
CA PRO A 58 5.99 15.67 -7.82
C PRO A 58 6.59 15.52 -9.22
#